data_AF-A0A016U7U5-F1
#
_entry.id   AF-A0A016U7U5-F1
#
_cell.length_a   1.000
_cell.length_b   1.000
_cell.length_c   1.000
_cell.angle_alpha   90.00
_cell.angle_beta   90.00
_cell.angle_gamma   90.00
#
_symmetry.space_group_name_H-M   'P 1'
#
loop_
_entity.id
_entity.type
_entity.pdbx_description
1 polymer ?
#
loop_
_entity_poly.entity_id
_entity_poly.type
_entity_poly.pdbx_seq_one_letter_code
_entity_poly.pdbx_strand_id
1 'polypeptide(L)'
;MTPTIAPCITVARDVDSLRRRYVFDTNQRACDKSITDLIGDLKTRIQLRFDVESLITKLKESTDLPVDAKVELWDKVKVFSIARIVGVAYCYSLLTVTMKAQISILAADVCAQFENPPPQFSSLKARVVDYFGLDSPSNLGPLESNDSSAVAGSRKIFVQCTQYFLTSGIAKLLQCVEDACKDVSSTLLLTDEVTSDRMREMFETADQIISKKESSFFSDLVAPLTESEKGSNDAVMQLLTRLVRSIESEKCRETLSSLIDFYLTAAVHKMPTDPIVLAKLLPSFPDVFDFVASDAFDSPLQNSLCSSDIYQYANLVFKTL
;
A
#
# COMPACT_ATOMS: atom_id res chain seq x y z
N MET A 1 34.67 -23.83 41.95
CA MET A 1 33.54 -22.89 42.11
C MET A 1 33.59 -21.90 40.97
N THR A 2 32.82 -22.15 39.91
CA THR A 2 32.57 -21.21 38.80
C THR A 2 31.08 -20.91 38.82
N PRO A 3 30.65 -19.81 39.46
CA PRO A 3 29.24 -19.46 39.49
C PRO A 3 28.90 -18.50 38.34
N THR A 4 27.77 -18.79 37.68
CA THR A 4 26.80 -17.76 37.26
C THR A 4 27.19 -16.81 36.12
N ILE A 5 27.64 -17.32 34.96
CA ILE A 5 27.69 -16.51 33.72
C ILE A 5 26.52 -16.86 32.78
N ALA A 6 26.07 -18.11 32.77
CA ALA A 6 24.99 -18.59 31.90
C ALA A 6 23.62 -17.90 32.09
N PRO A 7 23.07 -17.70 33.31
CA PRO A 7 21.74 -17.11 33.45
C PRO A 7 21.71 -15.61 33.10
N CYS A 8 22.84 -14.91 33.27
CA CYS A 8 22.93 -13.47 32.96
C CYS A 8 22.95 -13.21 31.45
N ILE A 9 23.56 -14.11 30.67
CA ILE A 9 23.57 -14.04 29.19
C ILE A 9 22.17 -14.32 28.62
N THR A 10 21.44 -15.30 29.17
CA THR A 10 20.07 -15.59 28.73
C THR A 10 19.13 -14.43 29.02
N VAL A 11 19.17 -13.87 30.23
CA VAL A 11 18.34 -12.71 30.61
C VAL A 11 18.67 -11.46 29.77
N ALA A 12 19.94 -11.20 29.46
CA ALA A 12 20.33 -10.08 28.60
C ALA A 12 19.80 -10.25 27.16
N ARG A 13 19.92 -11.45 26.59
CA ARG A 13 19.36 -11.78 25.26
C ARG A 13 17.83 -11.65 25.24
N ASP A 14 17.16 -12.06 26.30
CA ASP A 14 15.71 -11.95 26.42
C ASP A 14 15.28 -10.48 26.48
N VAL A 15 15.97 -9.64 27.24
CA VAL A 15 15.68 -8.20 27.35
C VAL A 15 15.86 -7.47 26.02
N ASP A 16 16.93 -7.75 25.27
CA ASP A 16 17.17 -7.11 23.98
C ASP A 16 16.17 -7.57 22.91
N SER A 17 15.78 -8.85 22.93
CA SER A 17 14.71 -9.35 22.06
C SER A 17 13.36 -8.67 22.33
N LEU A 18 13.03 -8.44 23.61
CA LEU A 18 11.81 -7.75 24.04
C LEU A 18 11.82 -6.27 23.65
N ARG A 19 12.97 -5.60 23.76
CA ARG A 19 13.14 -4.21 23.33
C ARG A 19 12.91 -4.05 21.82
N ARG A 20 13.55 -4.91 21.01
CA ARG A 20 13.37 -4.88 19.55
C ARG A 20 11.91 -5.12 19.16
N ARG A 21 11.23 -6.06 19.83
CA ARG A 21 9.80 -6.33 19.63
C ARG A 21 8.93 -5.13 20.00
N TYR A 22 9.19 -4.47 21.13
CA TYR A 22 8.45 -3.28 21.55
C TYR A 22 8.59 -2.13 20.54
N VAL A 23 9.81 -1.88 20.05
CA VAL A 23 10.07 -0.88 19.02
C VAL A 23 9.30 -1.23 17.76
N PHE A 24 9.39 -2.47 17.28
CA PHE A 24 8.64 -2.93 16.11
C PHE A 24 7.12 -2.73 16.28
N ASP A 25 6.50 -3.31 17.32
CA ASP A 25 5.04 -3.29 17.50
C ASP A 25 4.50 -1.85 17.66
N THR A 26 5.25 -0.96 18.33
CA THR A 26 4.85 0.44 18.50
C THR A 26 4.89 1.21 17.18
N ASN A 27 5.94 1.01 16.38
CA ASN A 27 6.08 1.65 15.07
C ASN A 27 5.05 1.11 14.07
N GLN A 28 4.75 -0.19 14.11
CA GLN A 28 3.74 -0.79 13.23
C GLN A 28 2.33 -0.27 13.51
N ARG A 29 1.97 -0.04 14.79
CA ARG A 29 0.70 0.61 15.15
C ARG A 29 0.61 2.06 14.68
N ALA A 30 1.72 2.81 14.76
CA ALA A 30 1.77 4.16 14.22
C ALA A 30 1.60 4.15 12.69
N CYS A 31 2.22 3.18 12.01
CA CYS A 31 2.08 2.97 10.57
C CYS A 31 0.62 2.73 10.16
N ASP A 32 -0.16 1.94 10.92
CA ASP A 32 -1.57 1.68 10.61
C ASP A 32 -2.40 2.96 10.59
N LYS A 33 -2.14 3.86 11.56
CA LYS A 33 -2.77 5.16 11.61
C LYS A 33 -2.39 6.01 10.39
N SER A 34 -1.10 6.08 10.06
CA SER A 34 -0.63 6.83 8.89
C SER A 34 -1.19 6.27 7.57
N ILE A 35 -1.34 4.95 7.43
CA ILE A 35 -2.00 4.35 6.26
C ILE A 35 -3.44 4.85 6.20
N THR A 36 -4.19 4.74 7.30
CA THR A 36 -5.59 5.19 7.39
C THR A 36 -5.74 6.66 6.97
N ASP A 37 -4.86 7.53 7.46
CA ASP A 37 -4.87 8.97 7.11
C ASP A 37 -4.61 9.22 5.62
N LEU A 38 -3.79 8.39 4.97
CA LEU A 38 -3.45 8.50 3.53
C LEU A 38 -4.48 7.86 2.60
N ILE A 39 -5.30 6.92 3.07
CA ILE A 39 -6.25 6.22 2.19
C ILE A 39 -7.32 7.15 1.63
N GLY A 40 -7.70 8.22 2.35
CA GLY A 40 -8.71 9.18 1.89
C GLY A 40 -8.27 9.92 0.62
N ASP A 41 -7.01 10.33 0.57
CA ASP A 41 -6.39 10.90 -0.63
C ASP A 41 -6.33 9.88 -1.76
N LEU A 42 -5.99 8.63 -1.44
CA LEU A 42 -5.89 7.55 -2.40
C LEU A 42 -7.26 7.21 -3.02
N LYS A 43 -8.29 7.09 -2.19
CA LYS A 43 -9.70 6.92 -2.59
C LYS A 43 -10.11 8.01 -3.56
N THR A 44 -9.84 9.27 -3.21
CA THR A 44 -10.19 10.43 -4.03
C THR A 44 -9.51 10.38 -5.39
N ARG A 45 -8.21 10.04 -5.44
CA ARG A 45 -7.46 9.93 -6.71
C ARG A 45 -8.00 8.80 -7.60
N ILE A 46 -8.33 7.65 -7.02
CA ILE A 46 -8.92 6.52 -7.75
C ILE A 46 -10.29 6.92 -8.32
N GLN A 47 -11.13 7.56 -7.49
CA GLN A 47 -12.44 8.05 -7.89
C GLN A 47 -12.36 9.08 -9.02
N LEU A 48 -11.43 10.04 -8.95
CA LEU A 48 -11.21 11.01 -10.02
C LEU A 48 -10.70 10.36 -11.31
N ARG A 49 -9.86 9.32 -11.20
CA ARG A 49 -9.32 8.61 -12.36
C ARG A 49 -10.38 7.76 -13.07
N PHE A 50 -11.32 7.22 -12.30
CA PHE A 50 -12.41 6.36 -12.76
C PHE A 50 -13.77 6.92 -12.29
N ASP A 51 -14.12 8.10 -12.80
CA ASP A 51 -15.34 8.82 -12.43
C ASP A 51 -16.58 8.18 -13.08
N VAL A 52 -17.09 7.13 -12.43
CA VAL A 52 -18.24 6.35 -12.87
C VAL A 52 -19.53 7.14 -12.68
N GLU A 53 -19.64 7.91 -11.61
CA GLU A 53 -20.81 8.68 -11.22
C GLU A 53 -21.12 9.77 -12.26
N SER A 54 -20.11 10.52 -12.70
CA SER A 54 -20.25 11.51 -13.76
C SER A 54 -20.68 10.88 -15.09
N LEU A 55 -20.11 9.73 -15.45
CA LEU A 55 -20.48 9.01 -16.66
C LEU A 55 -21.94 8.51 -16.61
N ILE A 56 -22.38 7.95 -15.48
CA ILE A 56 -23.77 7.54 -15.26
C ILE A 56 -24.72 8.74 -15.30
N THR A 57 -24.33 9.85 -14.68
CA THR A 57 -25.14 11.08 -14.66
C THR A 57 -25.31 11.62 -16.08
N LYS A 58 -24.22 11.69 -16.84
CA LYS A 58 -24.25 12.06 -18.27
C LYS A 58 -25.15 11.13 -19.08
N LEU A 59 -25.12 9.82 -18.83
CA LEU A 59 -26.00 8.84 -19.50
C LEU A 59 -27.49 9.04 -19.17
N LYS A 60 -27.82 9.49 -17.96
CA LYS A 60 -29.20 9.74 -17.51
C LYS A 60 -29.76 11.07 -18.03
N GLU A 61 -28.94 12.10 -18.04
CA GLU A 61 -29.34 13.46 -18.43
C GLU A 61 -29.35 13.68 -19.94
N SER A 62 -28.60 12.88 -20.69
CA SER A 62 -28.54 13.02 -22.14
C SER A 62 -29.78 12.43 -22.82
N THR A 63 -30.69 13.28 -23.28
CA THR A 63 -31.88 12.88 -24.06
C THR A 63 -31.60 12.71 -25.56
N ASP A 64 -30.57 13.38 -26.09
CA ASP A 64 -30.35 13.56 -27.54
C ASP A 64 -29.06 12.90 -28.06
N LEU A 65 -28.42 12.04 -27.25
CA LEU A 65 -27.21 11.33 -27.68
C LEU A 65 -27.55 10.29 -28.76
N PRO A 66 -26.77 10.23 -29.87
CA PRO A 66 -26.84 9.12 -30.81
C PRO A 66 -26.65 7.78 -30.10
N VAL A 67 -27.31 6.73 -30.61
CA VAL A 67 -27.29 5.40 -29.99
C VAL A 67 -25.86 4.87 -29.84
N ASP A 68 -25.01 5.02 -30.86
CA ASP A 68 -23.63 4.55 -30.86
C ASP A 68 -22.80 5.25 -29.75
N ALA A 69 -22.93 6.57 -29.63
CA ALA A 69 -22.25 7.34 -28.58
C ALA A 69 -22.72 6.95 -27.16
N LYS A 70 -23.99 6.54 -27.02
CA LYS A 70 -24.53 6.04 -25.75
C LYS A 70 -23.95 4.66 -25.39
N VAL A 71 -23.79 3.78 -26.37
CA VAL A 71 -23.16 2.45 -26.18
C VAL A 71 -21.69 2.63 -25.77
N GLU A 72 -20.93 3.47 -26.48
CA GLU A 72 -19.54 3.78 -26.12
C GLU A 72 -19.41 4.30 -24.68
N LEU A 73 -20.35 5.14 -24.24
CA LEU A 73 -20.35 5.69 -22.89
C LEU A 73 -20.67 4.62 -21.84
N TRP A 74 -21.58 3.68 -22.13
CA TRP A 74 -21.84 2.52 -21.28
C TRP A 74 -20.65 1.55 -21.22
N ASP A 75 -19.95 1.32 -22.34
CA ASP A 75 -18.73 0.51 -22.35
C ASP A 75 -17.63 1.17 -21.52
N LYS A 76 -17.53 2.50 -21.55
CA LYS A 76 -16.61 3.22 -20.66
C LYS A 76 -16.99 3.07 -19.19
N VAL A 77 -18.29 3.16 -18.85
CA VAL A 77 -18.79 2.88 -17.48
C VAL A 77 -18.40 1.46 -17.06
N LYS A 78 -18.60 0.46 -17.93
CA LYS A 78 -18.24 -0.94 -17.67
C LYS A 78 -16.77 -1.09 -17.29
N VAL A 79 -15.87 -0.57 -18.13
CA VAL A 79 -14.42 -0.63 -17.89
C VAL A 79 -14.07 0.11 -16.59
N PHE A 80 -14.56 1.34 -16.40
CA PHE A 80 -14.21 2.16 -15.24
C PHE A 80 -14.73 1.57 -13.93
N SER A 81 -15.94 0.99 -13.93
CA SER A 81 -16.50 0.31 -12.77
C SER A 81 -15.64 -0.86 -12.29
N ILE A 82 -15.15 -1.69 -13.20
CA ILE A 82 -14.25 -2.82 -12.88
C ILE A 82 -12.87 -2.30 -12.47
N ALA A 83 -12.30 -1.39 -13.26
CA ALA A 83 -10.98 -0.80 -13.02
C ALA A 83 -10.90 -0.07 -11.67
N ARG A 84 -11.99 0.54 -11.20
CA ARG A 84 -12.03 1.23 -9.93
C ARG A 84 -11.92 0.29 -8.73
N ILE A 85 -12.59 -0.87 -8.78
CA ILE A 85 -12.51 -1.90 -7.73
C ILE A 85 -11.11 -2.53 -7.71
N VAL A 86 -10.60 -2.94 -8.88
CA VAL A 86 -9.23 -3.50 -9.01
C VAL A 86 -8.19 -2.46 -8.59
N GLY A 87 -8.41 -1.20 -8.94
CA GLY A 87 -7.56 -0.07 -8.57
C GLY A 87 -7.44 0.10 -7.06
N VAL A 88 -8.55 0.04 -6.31
CA VAL A 88 -8.52 0.08 -4.83
C VAL A 88 -7.72 -1.08 -4.28
N ALA A 89 -8.00 -2.31 -4.72
CA ALA A 89 -7.30 -3.51 -4.25
C ALA A 89 -5.78 -3.38 -4.41
N TYR A 90 -5.31 -2.98 -5.60
CA TYR A 90 -3.88 -2.80 -5.87
C TYR A 90 -3.27 -1.61 -5.14
N CYS A 91 -3.91 -0.44 -5.18
CA CYS A 91 -3.37 0.77 -4.58
C CYS A 91 -3.26 0.66 -3.06
N TYR A 92 -4.29 0.14 -2.38
CA TYR A 92 -4.28 0.01 -0.92
C TYR A 92 -3.29 -1.06 -0.48
N SER A 93 -3.24 -2.20 -1.18
CA SER A 93 -2.30 -3.28 -0.86
C SER A 93 -0.85 -2.84 -1.07
N LEU A 94 -0.54 -2.16 -2.18
CA LEU A 94 0.81 -1.69 -2.46
C LEU A 94 1.26 -0.57 -1.51
N LEU A 95 0.37 0.38 -1.16
CA LEU A 95 0.63 1.38 -0.13
C LEU A 95 0.97 0.70 1.21
N THR A 96 0.15 -0.28 1.60
CA THR A 96 0.29 -0.98 2.87
C THR A 96 1.63 -1.71 2.96
N VAL A 97 1.95 -2.59 2.01
CA VAL A 97 3.23 -3.32 2.05
C VAL A 97 4.43 -2.38 1.96
N THR A 98 4.33 -1.29 1.21
CA THR A 98 5.39 -0.29 1.10
C THR A 98 5.64 0.41 2.43
N MET A 99 4.60 0.96 3.06
CA MET A 99 4.74 1.66 4.33
C MET A 99 5.18 0.71 5.44
N LYS A 100 4.61 -0.50 5.50
CA LYS A 100 5.01 -1.54 6.46
C LYS A 100 6.48 -1.90 6.32
N ALA A 101 7.00 -1.99 5.10
CA ALA A 101 8.42 -2.22 4.83
C ALA A 101 9.28 -1.00 5.22
N GLN A 102 8.91 0.21 4.79
CA GLN A 102 9.62 1.44 5.14
C GLN A 102 9.78 1.60 6.66
N ILE A 103 8.68 1.46 7.40
CA ILE A 103 8.68 1.58 8.86
C ILE A 103 9.51 0.46 9.51
N SER A 104 9.46 -0.76 8.97
CA SER A 104 10.28 -1.87 9.47
C SER A 104 11.78 -1.65 9.27
N ILE A 105 12.17 -1.14 8.08
CA ILE A 105 13.55 -0.77 7.75
C ILE A 105 14.06 0.29 8.73
N LEU A 106 13.27 1.34 8.96
CA LEU A 106 13.64 2.42 9.88
C LEU A 106 13.68 1.97 11.34
N ALA A 107 12.72 1.16 11.78
CA ALA A 107 12.66 0.66 13.15
C ALA A 107 13.87 -0.22 13.48
N ALA A 108 14.33 -1.04 12.53
CA ALA A 108 15.50 -1.89 12.76
C ALA A 108 16.82 -1.10 12.64
N ASP A 109 16.89 -0.06 11.81
CA ASP A 109 18.01 0.90 11.82
C ASP A 109 18.13 1.63 13.18
N VAL A 110 16.99 2.00 13.77
CA VAL A 110 16.93 2.56 15.14
C VAL A 110 17.43 1.55 16.17
N CYS A 111 17.08 0.26 16.04
CA CYS A 111 17.57 -0.78 16.95
C CYS A 111 19.09 -0.98 16.84
N ALA A 112 19.65 -0.99 15.64
CA ALA A 112 21.09 -1.14 15.40
C ALA A 112 21.91 -0.01 16.06
N GLN A 113 21.38 1.20 16.12
CA GLN A 113 22.02 2.35 16.79
C GLN A 113 22.09 2.20 18.32
N PHE A 114 21.19 1.44 18.94
CA PHE A 114 21.24 1.16 20.38
C PHE A 114 22.27 0.09 20.72
N GLU A 115 22.52 -0.84 19.80
CA GLU A 115 23.55 -1.88 19.94
C GLU A 115 24.97 -1.29 19.81
N ASN A 116 25.12 -0.15 19.10
CA ASN A 116 26.36 0.62 18.96
C ASN A 116 26.14 2.13 19.24
N PRO A 117 26.02 2.55 20.51
CA PRO A 117 25.67 3.93 20.83
C PRO A 117 26.82 4.92 20.52
N PRO A 118 26.64 5.97 19.67
CA PRO A 118 27.44 7.19 19.75
C PRO A 118 27.43 7.83 21.15
N PRO A 119 28.47 8.61 21.53
CA PRO A 119 28.82 8.93 22.92
C PRO A 119 27.85 9.78 23.76
N GLN A 120 26.67 10.15 23.26
CA GLN A 120 25.70 10.99 23.99
C GLN A 120 24.26 10.58 23.66
N PHE A 121 23.63 9.80 24.55
CA PHE A 121 22.24 9.36 24.38
C PHE A 121 21.28 10.03 25.37
N SER A 122 20.34 10.81 24.81
CA SER A 122 19.10 11.22 25.48
C SER A 122 17.91 10.40 24.98
N SER A 123 16.84 10.38 25.77
CA SER A 123 15.81 9.32 25.84
C SER A 123 15.10 8.92 24.54
N LEU A 124 14.81 7.62 24.44
CA LEU A 124 14.13 6.86 23.36
C LEU A 124 12.77 7.43 22.93
N LYS A 125 12.05 8.10 23.85
CA LYS A 125 10.71 8.64 23.62
C LYS A 125 10.73 9.92 22.79
N ALA A 126 11.75 10.76 22.95
CA ALA A 126 11.85 12.04 22.25
C ALA A 126 12.15 11.85 20.76
N ARG A 127 13.09 10.95 20.42
CA ARG A 127 13.45 10.72 19.01
C ARG A 127 12.35 10.06 18.20
N VAL A 128 11.64 9.05 18.71
CA VAL A 128 10.61 8.33 17.93
C VAL A 128 9.45 9.25 17.55
N VAL A 129 9.07 10.18 18.42
CA VAL A 129 7.98 11.15 18.15
C VAL A 129 8.42 12.23 17.16
N ASP A 130 9.64 12.75 17.30
CA ASP A 130 10.20 13.77 16.39
C ASP A 130 10.49 13.20 14.98
N TYR A 131 10.76 11.89 14.91
CA TYR A 131 11.19 11.19 13.71
C TYR A 131 10.07 10.89 12.69
N PHE A 132 8.82 10.81 13.14
CA PHE A 132 7.66 10.64 12.25
C PHE A 132 6.96 11.94 11.91
N GLY A 133 7.31 13.07 12.54
CA GLY A 133 6.84 14.40 12.16
C GLY A 133 5.32 14.54 12.11
N LEU A 134 4.59 13.92 13.05
CA LEU A 134 3.12 13.86 13.03
C LEU A 134 2.41 14.97 13.83
N ASP A 135 3.08 16.05 14.24
CA ASP A 135 2.44 17.32 14.65
C ASP A 135 3.37 18.53 14.35
N SER A 136 2.84 19.60 13.74
CA SER A 136 3.51 20.88 13.40
C SER A 136 3.70 21.82 14.63
N PRO A 137 4.15 23.08 14.46
CA PRO A 137 5.43 23.61 14.00
C PRO A 137 6.24 24.26 15.16
N SER A 138 7.50 24.61 14.86
CA SER A 138 8.33 25.64 15.53
C SER A 138 9.34 25.19 16.61
N ASN A 139 10.60 25.55 16.31
CA ASN A 139 11.72 25.85 17.20
C ASN A 139 12.27 24.76 18.13
N LEU A 140 13.52 24.38 17.87
CA LEU A 140 14.62 24.38 18.85
C LEU A 140 15.98 24.43 18.12
N GLY A 141 16.92 25.16 18.71
CA GLY A 141 18.10 25.76 18.07
C GLY A 141 19.26 24.83 17.69
N PRO A 142 20.40 25.43 17.26
CA PRO A 142 21.45 24.71 16.55
C PRO A 142 22.35 23.97 17.53
N LEU A 143 22.50 22.66 17.34
CA LEU A 143 23.61 21.91 17.92
C LEU A 143 24.17 20.96 16.86
N GLU A 144 25.36 21.30 16.39
CA GLU A 144 26.11 20.58 15.38
C GLU A 144 26.55 19.20 15.90
N SER A 145 26.09 18.15 15.20
CA SER A 145 26.88 16.95 14.95
C SER A 145 26.50 16.47 13.55
N ASN A 146 27.40 16.69 12.58
CA ASN A 146 27.12 16.51 11.15
C ASN A 146 26.58 15.11 10.79
N ASP A 147 27.01 14.05 11.50
CA ASP A 147 26.55 12.67 11.23
C ASP A 147 25.12 12.41 11.70
N SER A 148 24.74 12.86 12.90
CA SER A 148 23.39 12.57 13.42
C SER A 148 22.31 13.38 12.71
N SER A 149 22.65 14.60 12.29
CA SER A 149 21.80 15.47 11.47
C SER A 149 21.65 14.94 10.04
N ALA A 150 22.75 14.46 9.42
CA ALA A 150 22.70 13.84 8.09
C ALA A 150 21.90 12.54 8.07
N VAL A 151 22.02 11.70 9.10
CA VAL A 151 21.22 10.48 9.26
C VAL A 151 19.74 10.81 9.43
N ALA A 152 19.40 11.80 10.29
CA ALA A 152 18.02 12.26 10.44
C ALA A 152 17.44 12.86 9.14
N GLY A 153 18.23 13.64 8.40
CA GLY A 153 17.88 14.16 7.09
C GLY A 153 17.62 13.05 6.07
N SER A 154 18.49 12.03 6.03
CA SER A 154 18.35 10.89 5.11
C SER A 154 17.08 10.10 5.35
N ARG A 155 16.73 9.90 6.62
CA ARG A 155 15.51 9.18 7.03
C ARG A 155 14.24 9.97 6.71
N LYS A 156 14.27 11.30 6.87
CA LYS A 156 13.17 12.18 6.45
C LYS A 156 12.93 12.11 4.94
N ILE A 157 14.00 12.09 4.14
CA ILE A 157 13.90 11.95 2.68
C ILE A 157 13.35 10.56 2.30
N PHE A 158 13.76 9.50 3.00
CA PHE A 158 13.26 8.14 2.76
C PHE A 158 11.75 7.99 3.03
N VAL A 159 11.20 8.72 4.02
CA VAL A 159 9.75 8.75 4.27
C VAL A 159 9.00 9.47 3.14
N GLN A 160 9.64 10.41 2.43
CA GLN A 160 9.02 11.08 1.28
C GLN A 160 8.83 10.16 0.06
N CYS A 161 9.39 8.95 0.03
CA CYS A 161 9.14 8.01 -1.08
C CYS A 161 7.66 7.60 -1.17
N THR A 162 6.94 7.58 -0.05
CA THR A 162 5.49 7.38 -0.04
C THR A 162 4.78 8.50 -0.82
N GLN A 163 5.32 9.72 -0.80
CA GLN A 163 4.80 10.85 -1.59
C GLN A 163 5.00 10.62 -3.09
N TYR A 164 6.11 10.01 -3.53
CA TYR A 164 6.29 9.65 -4.93
C TYR A 164 5.21 8.66 -5.38
N PHE A 165 4.97 7.61 -4.59
CA PHE A 165 3.90 6.65 -4.88
C PHE A 165 2.54 7.35 -4.98
N LEU A 166 2.18 8.19 -4.01
CA LEU A 166 0.88 8.89 -3.97
C LEU A 166 0.69 9.96 -5.06
N THR A 167 1.76 10.40 -5.72
CA THR A 167 1.69 11.43 -6.77
C THR A 167 1.88 10.87 -8.16
N SER A 168 2.96 10.11 -8.38
CA SER A 168 3.39 9.64 -9.70
C SER A 168 3.20 8.14 -9.88
N GLY A 169 3.51 7.34 -8.85
CA GLY A 169 3.36 5.89 -8.89
C GLY A 169 1.93 5.45 -9.10
N ILE A 170 0.99 6.05 -8.37
CA ILE A 170 -0.44 5.77 -8.47
C ILE A 170 -0.97 5.96 -9.90
N ALA A 171 -0.56 7.03 -10.60
CA ALA A 171 -1.04 7.29 -11.95
C ALA A 171 -0.62 6.19 -12.93
N LYS A 172 0.62 5.70 -12.82
CA LYS A 172 1.14 4.58 -13.62
C LYS A 172 0.43 3.27 -13.27
N LEU A 173 0.17 3.03 -11.97
CA LEU A 173 -0.55 1.84 -11.52
C LEU A 173 -1.99 1.84 -12.05
N LEU A 174 -2.72 2.95 -11.90
CA LEU A 174 -4.10 3.05 -12.39
C LEU A 174 -4.18 2.98 -13.92
N GLN A 175 -3.16 3.47 -14.64
CA GLN A 175 -3.08 3.25 -16.08
C GLN A 175 -2.96 1.76 -16.42
N CYS A 176 -2.06 1.03 -15.74
CA CYS A 176 -1.92 -0.41 -15.93
C CYS A 176 -3.20 -1.18 -15.58
N VAL A 177 -3.90 -0.77 -14.52
CA VAL A 177 -5.20 -1.33 -14.13
C VAL A 177 -6.24 -1.08 -15.21
N GLU A 178 -6.33 0.15 -15.75
CA GLU A 178 -7.27 0.43 -16.83
C GLU A 178 -7.02 -0.43 -18.05
N ASP A 179 -5.76 -0.55 -18.47
CA ASP A 179 -5.41 -1.32 -19.66
C ASP A 179 -5.74 -2.81 -19.47
N ALA A 180 -5.43 -3.39 -18.31
CA ALA A 180 -5.81 -4.76 -17.99
C ALA A 180 -7.35 -4.93 -17.95
N CYS A 181 -8.08 -3.99 -17.34
CA CYS A 181 -9.53 -4.05 -17.26
C CYS A 181 -10.22 -3.83 -18.61
N LYS A 182 -9.64 -3.06 -19.54
CA LYS A 182 -10.13 -2.95 -20.92
C LYS A 182 -10.09 -4.30 -21.63
N ASP A 183 -8.96 -4.99 -21.53
CA ASP A 183 -8.76 -6.29 -22.16
C ASP A 183 -9.78 -7.31 -21.62
N VAL A 184 -9.95 -7.37 -20.30
CA VAL A 184 -10.92 -8.28 -19.66
C VAL A 184 -12.36 -7.90 -19.99
N SER A 185 -12.71 -6.62 -19.92
CA SER A 185 -14.08 -6.13 -20.15
C SER A 185 -14.54 -6.29 -21.60
N SER A 186 -13.61 -6.44 -22.55
CA SER A 186 -13.94 -6.71 -23.95
C SER A 186 -14.66 -8.05 -24.15
N THR A 187 -14.50 -8.97 -23.19
CA THR A 187 -15.14 -10.30 -23.21
C THR A 187 -16.58 -10.30 -22.70
N LEU A 188 -17.07 -9.15 -22.21
CA LEU A 188 -18.43 -9.00 -21.67
C LEU A 188 -19.24 -8.00 -22.49
N LEU A 189 -20.43 -8.42 -22.91
CA LEU A 189 -21.42 -7.52 -23.51
C LEU A 189 -22.31 -6.91 -22.41
N LEU A 190 -22.82 -5.71 -22.66
CA LEU A 190 -23.71 -5.01 -21.73
C LEU A 190 -25.03 -5.76 -21.48
N THR A 191 -25.43 -6.62 -22.40
CA THR A 191 -26.64 -7.45 -22.35
C THR A 191 -26.44 -8.79 -21.64
N ASP A 192 -25.20 -9.17 -21.34
CA ASP A 192 -24.91 -10.45 -20.71
C ASP A 192 -25.45 -10.50 -19.29
N GLU A 193 -25.94 -11.67 -18.90
CA GLU A 193 -26.27 -11.94 -17.50
C GLU A 193 -25.00 -12.31 -16.74
N VAL A 194 -24.73 -11.60 -15.66
CA VAL A 194 -23.56 -11.78 -14.80
C VAL A 194 -24.00 -12.17 -13.39
N THR A 195 -23.20 -13.02 -12.76
CA THR A 195 -23.32 -13.43 -11.36
C THR A 195 -22.09 -12.97 -10.57
N SER A 196 -22.14 -13.09 -9.25
CA SER A 196 -20.97 -12.88 -8.38
C SER A 196 -19.75 -13.71 -8.82
N ASP A 197 -19.97 -14.97 -9.22
CA ASP A 197 -18.89 -15.86 -9.70
C ASP A 197 -18.29 -15.36 -11.01
N ARG A 198 -19.13 -14.90 -11.95
CA ARG A 198 -18.63 -14.32 -13.21
C ARG A 198 -17.83 -13.04 -12.96
N MET A 199 -18.26 -12.21 -12.01
CA MET A 199 -17.51 -11.01 -11.62
C MET A 199 -16.19 -11.36 -10.93
N ARG A 200 -16.16 -12.42 -10.12
CA ARG A 200 -14.92 -12.95 -9.52
C ARG A 200 -13.94 -13.39 -10.60
N GLU A 201 -14.36 -14.16 -11.59
CA GLU A 201 -13.51 -14.58 -12.72
C GLU A 201 -12.90 -13.38 -13.46
N MET A 202 -13.67 -12.30 -13.62
CA MET A 202 -13.18 -11.06 -14.25
C MET A 202 -12.12 -10.37 -13.41
N PHE A 203 -12.34 -10.25 -12.11
CA PHE A 203 -11.33 -9.68 -11.21
C PHE A 203 -10.06 -10.53 -11.16
N GLU A 204 -10.19 -11.85 -11.11
CA GLU A 204 -9.06 -12.79 -11.14
C GLU A 204 -8.30 -12.72 -12.47
N THR A 205 -8.99 -12.58 -13.60
CA THR A 205 -8.33 -12.41 -14.90
C THR A 205 -7.56 -11.09 -14.97
N ALA A 206 -8.14 -10.00 -14.46
CA ALA A 206 -7.45 -8.71 -14.39
C ALA A 206 -6.22 -8.78 -13.48
N ASP A 207 -6.35 -9.41 -12.31
CA ASP A 207 -5.25 -9.67 -11.38
C ASP A 207 -4.14 -10.52 -12.02
N GLN A 208 -4.47 -11.57 -12.76
CA GLN A 208 -3.51 -12.40 -13.47
C GLN A 208 -2.72 -11.62 -14.54
N ILE A 209 -3.31 -10.60 -15.16
CA ILE A 209 -2.61 -9.75 -16.14
C ILE A 209 -1.62 -8.82 -15.42
N ILE A 210 -2.05 -8.21 -14.32
CA ILE A 210 -1.23 -7.23 -13.59
C ILE A 210 -0.12 -7.92 -12.79
N SER A 211 -0.40 -9.05 -12.13
CA SER A 211 0.57 -9.82 -11.34
C SER A 211 1.69 -10.46 -12.18
N LYS A 212 1.47 -10.65 -13.49
CA LYS A 212 2.50 -11.12 -14.44
C LYS A 212 3.53 -10.06 -14.81
N LYS A 213 3.36 -8.80 -14.41
CA LYS A 213 4.37 -7.77 -14.60
C LYS A 213 5.65 -8.15 -13.85
N GLU A 214 6.78 -7.66 -14.35
CA GLU A 214 8.08 -7.88 -13.69
C GLU A 214 8.05 -7.35 -12.26
N SER A 215 8.77 -7.99 -11.35
CA SER A 215 8.83 -7.56 -9.94
C SER A 215 9.30 -6.11 -9.79
N SER A 216 10.19 -5.68 -10.69
CA SER A 216 10.69 -4.30 -10.81
C SER A 216 9.58 -3.28 -11.05
N PHE A 217 8.47 -3.67 -11.71
CA PHE A 217 7.35 -2.78 -11.96
C PHE A 217 6.82 -2.19 -10.66
N PHE A 218 6.55 -3.01 -9.65
CA PHE A 218 5.97 -2.54 -8.39
C PHE A 218 6.94 -1.70 -7.56
N SER A 219 8.24 -2.04 -7.57
CA SER A 219 9.26 -1.22 -6.91
C SER A 219 9.46 0.12 -7.61
N ASP A 220 9.40 0.19 -8.94
CA ASP A 220 9.54 1.43 -9.71
C ASP A 220 8.37 2.41 -9.50
N LEU A 221 7.20 1.90 -9.09
CA LEU A 221 6.07 2.75 -8.68
C LEU A 221 6.33 3.47 -7.36
N VAL A 222 7.20 2.92 -6.51
CA VAL A 222 7.46 3.42 -5.16
C VAL A 222 8.78 4.20 -5.10
N ALA A 223 9.83 3.62 -5.66
CA ALA A 223 11.18 4.15 -5.63
C ALA A 223 11.89 3.76 -6.96
N PRO A 224 11.75 4.58 -8.02
CA PRO A 224 12.45 4.33 -9.27
C PRO A 224 13.95 4.58 -9.07
N LEU A 225 14.74 3.50 -9.07
CA LEU A 225 16.19 3.57 -8.91
C LEU A 225 16.89 3.13 -10.19
N THR A 226 17.82 3.94 -10.67
CA THR A 226 18.72 3.54 -11.76
C THR A 226 19.79 2.56 -11.27
N GLU A 227 20.41 1.80 -12.18
CA GLU A 227 21.50 0.87 -11.84
C GLU A 227 22.71 1.57 -11.21
N SER A 228 23.00 2.82 -11.60
CA SER A 228 24.04 3.65 -10.97
C SER A 228 23.70 4.04 -9.52
N GLU A 229 22.41 4.20 -9.23
CA GLU A 229 21.89 4.62 -7.94
C GLU A 229 21.83 3.48 -6.93
N LYS A 230 21.58 2.24 -7.39
CA LYS A 230 21.63 1.02 -6.58
C LYS A 230 23.03 0.74 -6.00
N GLY A 231 24.09 1.25 -6.64
CA GLY A 231 25.48 1.13 -6.20
C GLY A 231 26.00 2.28 -5.33
N SER A 232 25.16 3.27 -5.00
CA SER A 232 25.58 4.44 -4.24
C SER A 232 25.83 4.11 -2.76
N ASN A 233 26.87 4.72 -2.18
CA ASN A 233 27.16 4.66 -0.74
C ASN A 233 26.37 5.70 0.07
N ASP A 234 25.51 6.48 -0.58
CA ASP A 234 24.64 7.44 0.11
C ASP A 234 23.61 6.71 1.01
N ALA A 235 23.43 7.24 2.23
CA ALA A 235 22.59 6.60 3.24
C ALA A 235 21.11 6.50 2.82
N VAL A 236 20.58 7.50 2.09
CA VAL A 236 19.22 7.44 1.54
C VAL A 236 19.13 6.34 0.50
N MET A 237 20.13 6.25 -0.39
CA MET A 237 20.16 5.27 -1.46
C MET A 237 20.27 3.84 -0.95
N GLN A 238 20.96 3.61 0.17
CA GLN A 238 20.98 2.31 0.85
C GLN A 238 19.61 1.94 1.43
N LEU A 239 18.89 2.88 2.06
CA LEU A 239 17.54 2.64 2.57
C LEU A 239 16.56 2.35 1.41
N LEU A 240 16.67 3.11 0.32
CA LEU A 240 15.86 2.92 -0.89
C LEU A 240 16.13 1.57 -1.55
N THR A 241 17.39 1.18 -1.70
CA THR A 241 17.77 -0.12 -2.26
C THR A 241 17.22 -1.27 -1.41
N ARG A 242 17.21 -1.10 -0.08
CA ARG A 242 16.61 -2.08 0.85
C ARG A 242 15.09 -2.14 0.71
N LEU A 243 14.42 -1.01 0.50
CA LEU A 243 12.99 -0.98 0.22
C LEU A 243 12.65 -1.68 -1.09
N VAL A 244 13.38 -1.38 -2.18
CA VAL A 244 13.21 -2.02 -3.48
C VAL A 244 13.38 -3.54 -3.36
N ARG A 245 14.47 -3.99 -2.73
CA ARG A 245 14.70 -5.43 -2.49
C ARG A 245 13.59 -6.08 -1.67
N SER A 246 13.04 -5.35 -0.70
CA SER A 246 11.91 -5.83 0.10
C SER A 246 10.65 -6.01 -0.75
N ILE A 247 10.33 -5.03 -1.61
CA ILE A 247 9.16 -5.05 -2.49
C ILE A 247 9.29 -6.14 -3.56
N GLU A 248 10.49 -6.34 -4.10
CA GLU A 248 10.79 -7.39 -5.09
C GLU A 248 10.88 -8.80 -4.46
N SER A 249 10.81 -8.92 -3.13
CA SER A 249 10.90 -10.21 -2.47
C SER A 249 9.68 -11.10 -2.72
N GLU A 250 9.90 -12.41 -2.72
CA GLU A 250 8.82 -13.40 -2.84
C GLU A 250 7.77 -13.23 -1.74
N LYS A 251 8.20 -12.95 -0.50
CA LYS A 251 7.28 -12.73 0.61
C LYS A 251 6.39 -11.50 0.40
N CYS A 252 6.93 -10.41 -0.15
CA CYS A 252 6.12 -9.24 -0.50
C CYS A 252 5.10 -9.59 -1.58
N ARG A 253 5.49 -10.36 -2.60
CA ARG A 253 4.58 -10.78 -3.67
C ARG A 253 3.43 -11.66 -3.14
N GLU A 254 3.72 -12.60 -2.25
CA GLU A 254 2.70 -13.43 -1.59
C GLU A 254 1.73 -12.57 -0.76
N THR A 255 2.28 -11.67 0.08
CA THR A 255 1.45 -10.77 0.90
C THR A 255 0.61 -9.84 0.03
N LEU A 256 1.18 -9.27 -1.04
CA LEU A 256 0.47 -8.41 -1.98
C LEU A 256 -0.68 -9.18 -2.65
N SER A 257 -0.44 -10.39 -3.15
CA SER A 257 -1.45 -11.25 -3.77
C SER A 257 -2.58 -11.59 -2.79
N SER A 258 -2.26 -11.94 -1.54
CA SER A 258 -3.26 -12.22 -0.51
C SER A 258 -4.14 -11.00 -0.19
N LEU A 259 -3.55 -9.80 -0.11
CA LEU A 259 -4.31 -8.58 0.14
C LEU A 259 -5.22 -8.23 -1.02
N ILE A 260 -4.71 -8.34 -2.26
CA ILE A 260 -5.51 -8.09 -3.46
C ILE A 260 -6.69 -9.05 -3.52
N ASP A 261 -6.47 -10.35 -3.33
CA ASP A 261 -7.56 -11.34 -3.29
C ASP A 261 -8.57 -11.03 -2.19
N PHE A 262 -8.12 -10.60 -1.01
CA PHE A 262 -9.00 -10.19 0.08
C PHE A 262 -9.92 -9.03 -0.33
N TYR A 263 -9.39 -7.97 -0.94
CA TYR A 263 -10.19 -6.83 -1.40
C TYR A 263 -11.15 -7.19 -2.54
N LEU A 264 -10.68 -7.95 -3.54
CA LEU A 264 -11.52 -8.41 -4.65
C LEU A 264 -12.62 -9.34 -4.15
N THR A 265 -12.31 -10.20 -3.19
CA THR A 265 -13.28 -11.05 -2.50
C THR A 265 -14.32 -10.21 -1.77
N ALA A 266 -13.92 -9.18 -1.02
CA ALA A 266 -14.85 -8.28 -0.36
C ALA A 266 -15.79 -7.58 -1.35
N ALA A 267 -15.29 -7.20 -2.53
CA ALA A 267 -16.11 -6.62 -3.60
C ALA A 267 -17.15 -7.61 -4.12
N VAL A 268 -16.75 -8.85 -4.40
CA VAL A 268 -17.65 -9.92 -4.89
C VAL A 268 -18.77 -10.22 -3.90
N HIS A 269 -18.50 -10.17 -2.59
CA HIS A 269 -19.54 -10.37 -1.56
C HIS A 269 -20.65 -9.31 -1.57
N LYS A 270 -20.43 -8.15 -2.21
CA LYS A 270 -21.46 -7.13 -2.41
C LYS A 270 -22.21 -7.25 -3.73
N MET A 271 -21.78 -8.16 -4.62
CA MET A 271 -22.45 -8.41 -5.88
C MET A 271 -23.64 -9.37 -5.70
N PRO A 272 -24.68 -9.29 -6.54
CA PRO A 272 -25.80 -10.22 -6.49
C PRO A 272 -25.36 -11.63 -6.91
N THR A 273 -25.89 -12.63 -6.19
CA THR A 273 -25.71 -14.05 -6.54
C THR A 273 -26.59 -14.44 -7.73
N ASP A 274 -27.79 -13.88 -7.80
CA ASP A 274 -28.73 -14.16 -8.89
C ASP A 274 -28.27 -13.49 -10.19
N PRO A 275 -28.45 -14.15 -11.35
CA PRO A 275 -28.08 -13.58 -12.65
C PRO A 275 -28.78 -12.24 -12.90
N ILE A 276 -27.99 -11.22 -13.21
CA ILE A 276 -28.48 -9.88 -13.55
C ILE A 276 -27.80 -9.41 -14.83
N VAL A 277 -28.56 -8.75 -15.71
CA VAL A 277 -28.01 -8.09 -16.90
C VAL A 277 -26.97 -7.05 -16.47
N LEU A 278 -25.76 -7.11 -17.04
CA LEU A 278 -24.63 -6.26 -16.65
C LEU A 278 -24.99 -4.76 -16.67
N ALA A 279 -25.67 -4.28 -17.70
CA ALA A 279 -26.10 -2.88 -17.79
C ALA A 279 -26.99 -2.42 -16.61
N LYS A 280 -27.73 -3.34 -15.99
CA LYS A 280 -28.56 -3.05 -14.79
C LYS A 280 -27.76 -3.11 -13.50
N LEU A 281 -26.66 -3.85 -13.47
CA LEU A 281 -25.74 -3.95 -12.34
C LEU A 281 -24.78 -2.74 -12.28
N LEU A 282 -24.30 -2.24 -13.42
CA LEU A 282 -23.33 -1.14 -13.47
C LEU A 282 -23.66 0.08 -12.58
N PRO A 283 -24.94 0.52 -12.46
CA PRO A 283 -25.29 1.61 -11.55
C PRO A 283 -25.04 1.37 -10.06
N SER A 284 -24.89 0.13 -9.59
CA SER A 284 -24.58 -0.18 -8.18
C SER A 284 -23.08 -0.30 -7.88
N PHE A 285 -22.21 -0.26 -8.89
CA PHE A 285 -20.76 -0.34 -8.69
C PHE A 285 -20.17 0.79 -7.83
N PRO A 286 -20.67 2.05 -7.88
CA PRO A 286 -20.24 3.08 -6.94
C PRO A 286 -20.40 2.67 -5.47
N ASP A 287 -21.52 2.03 -5.12
CA ASP A 287 -21.77 1.55 -3.75
C ASP A 287 -20.80 0.41 -3.36
N VAL A 288 -20.48 -0.49 -4.30
CA VAL A 288 -19.49 -1.54 -4.11
C VAL A 288 -18.10 -0.93 -3.87
N PHE A 289 -17.72 0.07 -4.69
CA PHE A 289 -16.48 0.80 -4.50
C PHE A 289 -16.41 1.46 -3.13
N ASP A 290 -17.47 2.15 -2.71
CA ASP A 290 -17.50 2.84 -1.42
C ASP A 290 -17.36 1.88 -0.24
N PHE A 291 -17.94 0.68 -0.34
CA PHE A 291 -17.74 -0.38 0.63
C PHE A 291 -16.29 -0.87 0.68
N VAL A 292 -15.70 -1.20 -0.48
CA VAL A 292 -14.35 -1.76 -0.58
C VAL A 292 -13.29 -0.74 -0.15
N ALA A 293 -13.50 0.53 -0.51
CA ALA A 293 -12.60 1.64 -0.21
C ALA A 293 -12.83 2.30 1.17
N SER A 294 -13.78 1.79 1.96
CA SER A 294 -14.11 2.33 3.27
C SER A 294 -12.95 2.24 4.26
N ASP A 295 -12.85 3.23 5.16
CA ASP A 295 -11.98 3.27 6.33
C ASP A 295 -12.73 3.05 7.65
N ALA A 296 -14.03 2.79 7.59
CA ALA A 296 -14.87 2.60 8.76
C ALA A 296 -14.41 1.43 9.64
N PHE A 297 -14.93 1.39 10.87
CA PHE A 297 -14.76 0.25 11.76
C PHE A 297 -15.36 -1.02 11.10
N ASP A 298 -14.57 -2.08 10.99
CA ASP A 298 -14.87 -3.32 10.22
C ASP A 298 -14.85 -3.20 8.68
N SER A 299 -14.23 -2.14 8.16
CA SER A 299 -13.97 -2.05 6.72
C SER A 299 -12.91 -3.05 6.24
N PRO A 300 -12.89 -3.38 4.93
CA PRO A 300 -11.81 -4.17 4.34
C PRO A 300 -10.42 -3.60 4.66
N LEU A 301 -10.27 -2.26 4.72
CA LEU A 301 -9.01 -1.65 5.14
C LEU A 301 -8.59 -2.08 6.55
N GLN A 302 -9.45 -1.88 7.57
CA GLN A 302 -9.11 -2.21 8.96
C GLN A 302 -8.81 -3.71 9.13
N ASN A 303 -9.57 -4.56 8.45
CA ASN A 303 -9.37 -6.01 8.48
C ASN A 303 -8.05 -6.41 7.80
N SER A 304 -7.70 -5.77 6.69
CA SER A 304 -6.40 -5.99 6.03
C SER A 304 -5.23 -5.59 6.94
N LEU A 305 -5.30 -4.43 7.62
CA LEU A 305 -4.23 -3.97 8.53
C LEU A 305 -4.02 -4.92 9.72
N CYS A 306 -5.06 -5.64 10.13
CA CYS A 306 -5.00 -6.67 11.16
C CYS A 306 -4.49 -8.04 10.66
N SER A 307 -4.18 -8.18 9.36
CA SER A 307 -3.76 -9.45 8.76
C SER A 307 -2.44 -9.96 9.34
N SER A 308 -2.40 -11.27 9.64
CA SER A 308 -1.17 -11.96 10.03
C SER A 308 -0.10 -11.92 8.94
N ASP A 309 -0.49 -11.86 7.66
CA ASP A 309 0.46 -11.90 6.55
C ASP A 309 1.23 -10.59 6.44
N ILE A 310 0.56 -9.45 6.66
CA ILE A 310 1.22 -8.14 6.78
C ILE A 310 2.17 -8.12 7.97
N TYR A 311 1.73 -8.63 9.14
CA TYR A 311 2.58 -8.68 10.32
C TYR A 311 3.83 -9.53 10.07
N GLN A 312 3.67 -10.72 9.47
CA GLN A 312 4.78 -11.60 9.15
C GLN A 312 5.75 -10.97 8.15
N TYR A 313 5.23 -10.33 7.11
CA TYR A 313 6.04 -9.60 6.13
C TYR A 313 6.83 -8.46 6.78
N ALA A 314 6.15 -7.57 7.52
CA ALA A 314 6.81 -6.46 8.22
C ALA A 314 7.90 -6.96 9.18
N ASN A 315 7.62 -8.04 9.92
CA ASN A 315 8.59 -8.64 10.84
C ASN A 315 9.78 -9.28 10.11
N LEU A 316 9.57 -9.88 8.93
CA LEU A 316 10.66 -10.37 8.09
C LEU A 316 11.56 -9.22 7.65
N VAL A 317 10.98 -8.12 7.17
CA VAL A 317 11.73 -6.93 6.75
C VAL A 317 12.52 -6.34 7.92
N PHE A 318 11.92 -6.28 9.11
CA PHE A 318 12.57 -5.80 10.32
C PHE A 318 13.75 -6.68 10.76
N LYS A 319 13.68 -7.99 10.51
CA LYS A 319 14.73 -8.96 10.88
C LYS A 319 15.83 -9.12 9.84
N THR A 320 15.59 -8.76 8.59
CA THR A 320 16.55 -8.93 7.48
C THR A 320 17.57 -7.78 7.45
N LEU A 321 17.92 -7.28 8.65
CA LEU A 321 18.88 -6.22 8.90
C LEU A 321 20.08 -6.74 9.66
#